data_AF-A0A4W5LIF1-F1
#
_entry.id   AF-A0A4W5LIF1-F1
#
_cell.length_a   1.000
_cell.length_b   1.000
_cell.length_c   1.000
_cell.angle_alpha   90.00
_cell.angle_beta   90.00
_cell.angle_gamma   90.00
#
_symmetry.space_group_name_H-M   'P 1'
#
loop_
_entity.id
_entity.type
_entity.pdbx_description
1 polymer ?
#
loop_
_entity_poly.entity_id
_entity_poly.type
_entity_poly.pdbx_seq_one_letter_code
_entity_poly.pdbx_strand_id
1 'polypeptide(L)'
;MDHEDLSSVPGNEGHIEYLGDKKSDCTLRITDLRLSDSAGYRFRFITSGGKFAGSPVSLTVTDVVLEMDPTSVSERENVTLTCRTKCKLDPITAYSWYKNGQPIPNSNTSSPVYILFSVSS
;
A
#
# COMPACT_ATOMS: atom_id res chain seq x y z
N MET A 1 4.99 -28.51 -7.40
CA MET A 1 6.07 -27.62 -6.90
C MET A 1 5.80 -27.35 -5.45
N ASP A 2 6.79 -27.50 -4.59
CA ASP A 2 6.65 -27.06 -3.20
C ASP A 2 6.77 -25.54 -3.14
N HIS A 3 5.82 -24.92 -2.44
CA HIS A 3 5.82 -23.48 -2.20
C HIS A 3 6.64 -23.17 -0.95
N GLU A 4 7.30 -22.02 -0.97
CA GLU A 4 8.08 -21.53 0.16
C GLU A 4 7.17 -21.25 1.37
N ASP A 5 7.63 -21.68 2.54
CA ASP A 5 6.95 -21.39 3.81
C ASP A 5 7.38 -19.99 4.25
N LEU A 6 6.42 -19.07 4.34
CA LEU A 6 6.67 -17.67 4.71
C LEU A 6 7.36 -17.54 6.07
N SER A 7 7.13 -18.49 6.99
CA SER A 7 7.80 -18.50 8.30
C SER A 7 9.29 -18.83 8.22
N SER A 8 9.75 -19.43 7.12
CA SER A 8 11.14 -19.80 6.89
C SER A 8 11.95 -18.74 6.15
N VAL A 9 11.29 -17.70 5.64
CA VAL A 9 11.94 -16.61 4.89
C VAL A 9 12.56 -15.60 5.87
N PRO A 10 13.88 -15.36 5.81
CA PRO A 10 14.51 -14.34 6.64
C PRO A 10 13.91 -12.95 6.40
N GLY A 11 13.65 -12.22 7.48
CA GLY A 11 13.05 -10.88 7.41
C GLY A 11 11.52 -10.84 7.47
N ASN A 12 10.85 -12.01 7.47
CA ASN A 12 9.41 -12.09 7.73
C ASN A 12 9.04 -12.08 9.22
N GLU A 13 10.02 -12.23 10.12
CA GLU A 13 9.80 -12.13 11.57
C GLU A 13 9.21 -10.76 11.93
N GLY A 14 8.01 -10.75 12.52
CA GLY A 14 7.28 -9.53 12.87
C GLY A 14 6.62 -8.81 11.68
N HIS A 15 7.11 -9.01 10.46
CA HIS A 15 6.49 -8.50 9.22
C HIS A 15 5.20 -9.27 8.89
N ILE A 16 5.24 -10.60 9.03
CA ILE A 16 4.14 -11.51 8.74
C ILE A 16 3.66 -12.19 10.02
N GLU A 17 2.35 -12.27 10.17
CA GLU A 17 1.70 -12.95 11.28
C GLU A 17 0.49 -13.76 10.81
N TYR A 18 0.45 -15.03 11.21
CA TYR A 18 -0.72 -15.86 11.00
C TYR A 18 -1.70 -15.66 12.16
N LEU A 19 -2.86 -15.08 11.85
CA LEU A 19 -3.94 -14.79 12.80
C LEU A 19 -5.05 -15.85 12.78
N GLY A 20 -4.95 -16.82 11.87
CA GLY A 20 -5.95 -17.86 11.70
C GLY A 20 -5.97 -18.91 12.80
N ASP A 21 -6.78 -19.95 12.57
CA ASP A 21 -6.98 -21.05 13.50
C ASP A 21 -6.87 -22.42 12.81
N LYS A 22 -7.03 -23.49 13.60
CA LYS A 22 -6.98 -24.87 13.09
C LYS A 22 -8.35 -25.37 12.59
N LYS A 23 -9.32 -24.48 12.34
CA LYS A 23 -10.69 -24.83 11.95
C LYS A 23 -11.07 -24.28 10.59
N SER A 24 -11.12 -22.96 10.46
CA SER A 24 -11.60 -22.28 9.26
C SER A 24 -10.96 -20.92 9.00
N ASP A 25 -10.34 -20.30 10.01
CA ASP A 25 -9.71 -19.00 9.84
C ASP A 25 -8.31 -19.18 9.24
N CYS A 26 -8.11 -18.58 8.07
CA CYS A 26 -6.86 -18.65 7.31
C CYS A 26 -6.20 -17.26 7.19
N THR A 27 -6.53 -16.33 8.10
CA THR A 27 -6.09 -14.93 8.02
C THR A 27 -4.58 -14.80 8.18
N LEU A 28 -3.97 -14.12 7.22
CA LEU A 28 -2.57 -13.69 7.24
C LEU A 28 -2.55 -12.16 7.36
N ARG A 29 -1.81 -11.64 8.35
CA ARG A 29 -1.51 -10.22 8.48
C ARG A 29 -0.10 -9.97 7.97
N ILE A 30 0.03 -9.00 7.07
CA ILE A 30 1.31 -8.43 6.64
C ILE A 30 1.32 -6.98 7.10
N THR A 31 2.32 -6.60 7.87
CA THR A 31 2.52 -5.24 8.38
C THR A 31 3.54 -4.51 7.51
N ASP A 32 3.65 -3.17 7.61
CA ASP A 32 4.69 -2.41 6.88
C ASP A 32 4.85 -2.82 5.39
N LEU A 33 3.74 -2.80 4.63
CA LEU A 33 3.70 -3.33 3.26
C LEU A 33 4.80 -2.74 2.38
N ARG A 34 5.54 -3.61 1.69
CA ARG A 34 6.63 -3.29 0.77
C ARG A 34 6.30 -3.72 -0.65
N LEU A 35 6.92 -3.09 -1.64
CA LEU A 35 6.79 -3.52 -3.03
C LEU A 35 7.18 -5.01 -3.22
N SER A 36 8.15 -5.50 -2.46
CA SER A 36 8.60 -6.90 -2.45
C SER A 36 7.55 -7.89 -1.95
N ASP A 37 6.51 -7.44 -1.24
CA ASP A 37 5.40 -8.28 -0.79
C ASP A 37 4.39 -8.55 -1.92
N SER A 38 4.59 -7.97 -3.11
CA SER A 38 3.73 -8.27 -4.27
C SER A 38 3.95 -9.71 -4.74
N ALA A 39 3.03 -10.60 -4.38
CA ALA A 39 3.13 -12.02 -4.68
C ALA A 39 1.74 -12.71 -4.66
N GLY A 40 1.73 -13.96 -5.12
CA GLY A 40 0.59 -14.86 -4.92
C GLY A 40 0.73 -15.61 -3.60
N TYR A 41 -0.18 -15.37 -2.67
CA TYR A 41 -0.26 -16.03 -1.37
C TYR A 41 -1.25 -17.18 -1.42
N ARG A 42 -0.97 -18.28 -0.74
CA ARG A 42 -1.92 -19.37 -0.56
C ARG A 42 -1.83 -19.95 0.84
N PHE A 43 -2.97 -20.26 1.41
CA PHE A 43 -3.02 -21.02 2.65
C PHE A 43 -2.81 -22.52 2.36
N ARG A 44 -1.96 -23.16 3.14
CA ARG A 44 -1.67 -24.59 3.06
C ARG A 44 -1.84 -25.21 4.44
N PHE A 45 -2.74 -26.17 4.58
CA PHE A 45 -2.85 -26.96 5.80
C PHE A 45 -2.27 -28.35 5.59
N ILE A 46 -1.60 -28.84 6.63
CA ILE A 46 -0.86 -30.10 6.62
C ILE A 46 -1.54 -31.01 7.65
N THR A 47 -2.00 -32.16 7.20
CA THR A 47 -2.60 -33.20 8.06
C THR A 47 -1.81 -34.50 7.94
N SER A 48 -2.11 -35.48 8.78
CA SER A 48 -1.56 -36.84 8.63
C SER A 48 -1.93 -37.48 7.29
N GLY A 49 -3.02 -37.03 6.64
CA GLY A 49 -3.50 -37.53 5.36
C GLY A 49 -2.94 -36.80 4.13
N GLY A 50 -2.14 -35.74 4.31
CA GLY A 50 -1.50 -35.03 3.19
C GLY A 50 -1.45 -33.51 3.35
N LYS A 51 -1.16 -32.83 2.24
CA LYS A 51 -1.07 -31.36 2.15
C LYS A 51 -2.12 -30.84 1.19
N PHE A 52 -2.92 -29.88 1.64
CA PHE A 52 -4.01 -29.31 0.85
C PHE A 52 -3.87 -27.79 0.81
N ALA A 53 -4.22 -27.19 -0.33
CA ALA A 53 -4.21 -25.74 -0.53
C ALA A 53 -5.38 -25.34 -1.44
N GLY A 54 -5.96 -24.18 -1.16
CA GLY A 54 -6.97 -23.57 -2.04
C GLY A 54 -6.35 -22.78 -3.19
N SER A 55 -7.20 -22.04 -3.90
CA SER A 55 -6.77 -21.06 -4.89
C SER A 55 -5.90 -19.96 -4.24
N PRO A 56 -4.86 -19.46 -4.93
CA PRO A 56 -4.07 -18.36 -4.42
C PRO A 56 -4.85 -17.05 -4.42
N VAL A 57 -4.44 -16.13 -3.54
CA VAL A 57 -4.84 -14.73 -3.50
C VAL A 57 -3.65 -13.90 -3.97
N SER A 58 -3.87 -12.95 -4.87
CA SER A 58 -2.82 -12.05 -5.35
C SER A 58 -2.80 -10.77 -4.52
N LEU A 59 -1.63 -10.43 -3.98
CA LEU A 59 -1.34 -9.13 -3.39
C LEU A 59 -0.50 -8.33 -4.38
N THR A 60 -0.92 -7.09 -4.63
CA THR A 60 -0.15 -6.13 -5.42
C THR A 60 0.04 -4.88 -4.58
N VAL A 61 1.29 -4.55 -4.25
CA VAL A 61 1.66 -3.33 -3.56
C VAL A 61 2.17 -2.34 -4.61
N THR A 62 1.59 -1.15 -4.64
CA THR A 62 1.99 -0.07 -5.55
C THR A 62 2.18 1.22 -4.80
N ASP A 63 3.16 2.02 -5.23
CA ASP A 63 3.30 3.39 -4.77
C ASP A 63 2.22 4.31 -5.32
N VAL A 64 2.04 5.45 -4.65
CA VAL A 64 1.28 6.58 -5.17
C VAL A 64 2.13 7.33 -6.20
N VAL A 65 1.48 7.81 -7.26
CA VAL A 65 2.10 8.65 -8.29
C VAL A 65 1.69 10.09 -8.02
N LEU A 66 2.68 10.97 -7.89
CA LEU A 66 2.46 12.42 -7.83
C LEU A 66 2.53 12.99 -9.25
N GLU A 67 1.41 13.50 -9.74
CA GLU A 67 1.35 14.26 -10.99
C GLU A 67 1.33 15.76 -10.71
N MET A 68 2.01 16.53 -11.56
CA MET A 68 2.12 17.97 -11.45
C MET A 68 1.71 18.61 -12.77
N ASP A 69 0.80 19.59 -12.70
CA ASP A 69 0.34 20.36 -13.87
C ASP A 69 0.27 21.87 -13.55
N PRO A 70 1.09 22.72 -14.22
CA PRO A 70 2.13 22.35 -15.18
C PRO A 70 3.38 21.73 -14.49
N THR A 71 4.20 21.01 -15.26
CA THR A 71 5.41 20.33 -14.74
C THR A 71 6.54 21.26 -14.34
N SER A 72 6.46 22.52 -14.78
CA SER A 72 7.36 23.61 -14.41
C SER A 72 6.53 24.88 -14.24
N VAL A 73 6.83 25.65 -13.20
CA VAL A 73 6.12 26.91 -12.88
C VAL A 73 7.11 28.04 -12.67
N SER A 74 6.75 29.24 -13.07
CA SER A 74 7.45 30.48 -12.74
C SER A 74 6.88 31.10 -11.46
N GLU A 75 7.55 32.11 -10.92
CA GLU A 75 6.96 32.91 -9.85
C GLU A 75 5.59 33.44 -10.26
N ARG A 76 4.64 33.45 -9.32
CA ARG A 76 3.23 33.86 -9.50
C ARG A 76 2.33 32.88 -10.25
N GLU A 77 2.85 31.73 -10.68
CA GLU A 77 2.05 30.66 -11.26
C GLU A 77 1.67 29.62 -10.20
N ASN A 78 0.47 29.06 -10.33
CA ASN A 78 -0.01 27.98 -9.46
C ASN A 78 0.33 26.64 -10.10
N VAL A 79 0.53 25.62 -9.28
CA VAL A 79 0.65 24.23 -9.73
C VAL A 79 -0.43 23.38 -9.10
N THR A 80 -1.04 22.53 -9.92
CA THR A 80 -1.98 21.50 -9.49
C THR A 80 -1.21 20.21 -9.26
N LEU A 81 -1.29 19.71 -8.04
CA LEU A 81 -0.74 18.43 -7.64
C LEU A 81 -1.88 17.40 -7.59
N THR A 82 -1.69 16.24 -8.21
CA THR A 82 -2.66 15.14 -8.16
C THR A 82 -1.99 13.87 -7.66
N CYS A 83 -2.52 13.31 -6.57
CA CYS A 83 -2.12 12.02 -6.03
C CYS A 83 -2.93 10.92 -6.72
N ARG A 84 -2.27 10.07 -7.51
CA ARG A 84 -2.89 8.92 -8.16
C ARG A 84 -2.46 7.62 -7.53
N THR A 85 -3.39 6.69 -7.45
CA THR A 85 -3.10 5.30 -7.10
C THR A 85 -3.92 4.37 -7.98
N LYS A 86 -3.39 3.17 -8.23
CA LYS A 86 -4.14 2.08 -8.86
C LYS A 86 -4.96 1.28 -7.85
N CYS A 87 -4.75 1.53 -6.55
CA CYS A 87 -5.48 0.86 -5.47
C CYS A 87 -6.93 1.33 -5.43
N LYS A 88 -7.84 0.40 -5.09
CA LYS A 88 -9.21 0.75 -4.73
C LYS A 88 -9.22 1.28 -3.30
N LEU A 89 -9.36 2.59 -3.16
CA LEU A 89 -9.38 3.27 -1.87
C LEU A 89 -10.79 3.27 -1.27
N ASP A 90 -10.84 3.36 0.07
CA ASP A 90 -12.09 3.57 0.80
C ASP A 90 -12.63 4.99 0.54
N PRO A 91 -13.96 5.20 0.43
CA PRO A 91 -14.56 6.52 0.33
C PRO A 91 -14.12 7.54 1.40
N ILE A 92 -13.73 7.10 2.60
CA ILE A 92 -13.26 7.97 3.69
C ILE A 92 -11.74 8.21 3.69
N THR A 93 -11.03 7.81 2.63
CA THR A 93 -9.58 8.02 2.52
C THR A 93 -9.23 9.51 2.56
N ALA A 94 -8.33 9.88 3.46
CA ALA A 94 -7.79 11.23 3.57
C ALA A 94 -6.42 11.34 2.88
N TYR A 95 -6.18 12.45 2.21
CA TYR A 95 -4.92 12.79 1.55
C TYR A 95 -4.20 13.86 2.36
N SER A 96 -2.91 13.67 2.60
CA SER A 96 -2.04 14.63 3.29
C SER A 96 -0.90 15.05 2.36
N TRP A 97 -0.59 16.34 2.33
CA TRP A 97 0.42 16.90 1.44
C TRP A 97 1.64 17.38 2.21
N TYR A 98 2.83 17.08 1.69
CA TYR A 98 4.11 17.43 2.28
C TYR A 98 4.97 18.19 1.28
N LYS A 99 5.68 19.22 1.75
CA LYS A 99 6.69 19.95 0.98
C LYS A 99 8.02 19.86 1.73
N ASN A 100 9.05 19.33 1.09
CA ASN A 100 10.38 19.15 1.68
C ASN A 100 10.35 18.42 3.04
N GLY A 101 9.49 17.41 3.17
CA GLY A 101 9.31 16.64 4.41
C GLY A 101 8.46 17.32 5.49
N GLN A 102 7.99 18.55 5.27
CA GLN A 102 7.11 19.25 6.21
C GLN A 102 5.64 19.18 5.76
N PRO A 103 4.69 18.91 6.68
CA PRO A 103 3.27 18.85 6.34
C PRO A 103 2.77 20.25 5.95
N ILE A 104 2.01 20.33 4.86
CA ILE A 104 1.33 21.56 4.46
C ILE A 104 0.08 21.74 5.33
N PRO A 105 -0.03 22.84 6.09
CA PRO A 105 -1.19 23.07 6.96
C PRO A 105 -2.50 23.06 6.17
N ASN A 106 -3.56 22.50 6.77
CA ASN A 106 -4.92 22.44 6.19
C ASN A 106 -5.01 21.76 4.81
N SER A 107 -4.04 20.90 4.46
CA SER A 107 -4.05 20.12 3.22
C SER A 107 -4.79 18.78 3.33
N ASN A 108 -5.17 18.39 4.56
CA ASN A 108 -5.91 17.16 4.82
C ASN A 108 -7.32 17.26 4.23
N THR A 109 -7.57 16.55 3.14
CA THR A 109 -8.86 16.55 2.45
C THR A 109 -9.20 15.15 1.94
N SER A 110 -10.47 14.93 1.57
CA SER A 110 -10.89 13.76 0.79
C SER A 110 -10.57 13.88 -0.70
N SER A 111 -9.93 14.98 -1.12
CA SER A 111 -9.55 15.24 -2.51
C SER A 111 -8.13 14.72 -2.78
N PRO A 112 -7.93 13.94 -3.86
CA PRO A 112 -6.59 13.60 -4.33
C PRO A 112 -5.87 14.77 -5.01
N VAL A 113 -6.51 15.93 -5.13
CA VAL A 113 -5.98 17.13 -5.81
C VAL A 113 -5.70 18.22 -4.79
N TYR A 114 -4.52 18.84 -4.91
CA TYR A 114 -4.10 20.00 -4.14
C TYR A 114 -3.54 21.09 -5.05
N ILE A 115 -3.99 22.32 -4.85
CA ILE A 115 -3.48 23.48 -5.58
C ILE A 115 -2.47 24.18 -4.69
N LEU A 116 -1.21 24.19 -5.12
CA LEU A 116 -0.17 24.96 -4.46
C LEU A 116 -0.19 26.37 -5.04
N PHE A 117 -0.69 27.32 -4.25
CA PHE A 117 -0.74 28.72 -4.63
C PHE A 117 0.64 29.36 -4.55
N SER A 118 0.97 30.21 -5.53
CA SER A 118 2.18 31.02 -5.44
C SER A 118 2.09 31.97 -4.23
N VAL A 119 3.22 32.20 -3.56
CA VAL A 119 3.38 33.34 -2.64
C VAL A 119 4.05 34.48 -3.42
N SER A 120 3.38 35.64 -3.51
CA SER A 120 4.04 36.87 -3.96
C SER A 120 5.05 37.30 -2.91
N SER A 121 6.30 37.61 -3.31
CA SER A 121 7.16 38.50 -2.52
C SER A 121 6.62 39.92 -2.52
#